data_AF-D3ANT9-F1
#
_entry.id   AF-D3ANT9-F1
#
_cell.length_a   1.000
_cell.length_b   1.000
_cell.length_c   1.000
_cell.angle_alpha   90.00
_cell.angle_beta   90.00
_cell.angle_gamma   90.00
#
_symmetry.space_group_name_H-M   'P 1'
#
loop_
_entity.id
_entity.type
_entity.pdbx_description
1 polymer ?
#
loop_
_entity_poly.entity_id
_entity_poly.type
_entity_poly.pdbx_seq_one_letter_code
_entity_poly.pdbx_strand_id
1 'polypeptide(L)'
;MIDSGLKVEYLDPELWTHLGEILQPLSGQGQVLHVRRLSSGLYRAVKCSRGTAAVCESEAGCPFLDLSQYMEGEELNTERIFRDFYDIMEIRIYTLEGLRQCYAESQKAELYRLDIDEAISKIYGIFGHTAGMTAVRRKETGERWYFESLRRLLGDKDGDHVYLLWITDNRTLYFNCILEMKRGRLVGISTSDRYGGERDYDKIQGLIEKEYRMKPEVFCMELSEYRTNERIFWF
;
A
#
# COMPACT_ATOMS: atom_id res chain seq x y z
N MET A 1 2.67 11.29 3.58
CA MET A 1 2.61 11.69 5.01
C MET A 1 3.68 10.86 5.69
N ILE A 2 4.77 11.46 6.15
CA ILE A 2 5.83 10.74 6.89
C ILE A 2 5.52 10.96 8.36
N ASP A 3 5.32 9.88 9.11
CA ASP A 3 5.05 9.91 10.55
C ASP A 3 6.16 10.71 11.27
N SER A 4 5.77 11.61 12.17
CA SER A 4 6.69 12.38 13.01
C SER A 4 7.61 11.54 13.90
N GLY A 5 7.24 10.28 14.17
CA GLY A 5 8.05 9.29 14.87
C GLY A 5 8.87 8.38 13.95
N LEU A 6 8.63 8.42 12.64
CA LEU A 6 9.36 7.61 11.67
C LEU A 6 10.63 8.33 11.24
N LYS A 7 11.77 7.75 11.61
CA LYS A 7 13.08 8.24 11.24
C LYS A 7 13.42 7.77 9.82
N VAL A 8 13.52 8.70 8.87
CA VAL A 8 13.91 8.39 7.49
C VAL A 8 15.24 9.08 7.19
N GLU A 9 16.31 8.31 6.98
CA GLU A 9 17.66 8.84 6.80
C GLU A 9 18.43 8.10 5.70
N TYR A 10 19.42 8.77 5.11
CA TYR A 10 20.37 8.19 4.15
C TYR A 10 19.70 7.48 2.97
N LEU A 11 18.62 8.06 2.44
CA LEU A 11 18.02 7.61 1.19
C LEU A 11 18.63 8.41 0.03
N ASP A 12 19.57 7.80 -0.70
CA ASP A 12 20.04 8.36 -1.98
C ASP A 12 18.83 8.55 -2.93
N PRO A 13 18.74 9.66 -3.68
CA PRO A 13 17.73 9.85 -4.73
C PRO A 13 17.53 8.67 -5.70
N GLU A 14 18.58 7.90 -6.05
CA GLU A 14 18.42 6.70 -6.88
C GLU A 14 17.63 5.60 -6.13
N LEU A 15 17.87 5.44 -4.83
CA LEU A 15 17.13 4.49 -3.98
C LEU A 15 15.66 4.88 -3.79
N TRP A 16 15.30 6.17 -3.82
CA TRP A 16 13.89 6.60 -3.85
C TRP A 16 13.15 6.13 -5.10
N THR A 17 13.84 6.11 -6.23
CA THR A 17 13.27 5.67 -7.51
C THR A 17 12.98 4.16 -7.46
N HIS A 18 13.94 3.38 -6.93
CA HIS A 18 13.77 1.94 -6.76
C HIS A 18 12.81 1.57 -5.63
N LEU A 19 12.71 2.38 -4.57
CA LEU A 19 11.69 2.19 -3.53
C LEU A 19 10.28 2.29 -4.12
N GLY A 20 10.05 3.21 -5.07
CA GLY A 20 8.79 3.28 -5.80
C GLY A 20 8.48 1.97 -6.54
N GLU A 21 9.46 1.42 -7.25
CA GLU A 21 9.32 0.15 -7.98
C GLU A 21 9.15 -1.07 -7.06
N ILE A 22 9.73 -1.05 -5.87
CA ILE A 22 9.62 -2.11 -4.85
C ILE A 22 8.30 -1.99 -4.09
N LEU A 23 7.84 -0.78 -3.78
CA LEU A 23 6.56 -0.58 -3.12
C LEU A 23 5.38 -0.68 -4.09
N GLN A 24 5.58 -0.45 -5.39
CA GLN A 24 4.52 -0.51 -6.40
C GLN A 24 3.79 -1.86 -6.41
N PRO A 25 4.47 -3.02 -6.38
CA PRO A 25 3.80 -4.32 -6.22
C PRO A 25 3.02 -4.46 -4.92
N LEU A 26 3.44 -3.80 -3.84
CA LEU A 26 2.75 -3.79 -2.55
C LEU A 26 1.53 -2.84 -2.55
N SER A 27 1.46 -1.88 -3.46
CA SER A 27 0.32 -0.94 -3.60
C SER A 27 -0.97 -1.60 -4.12
N GLY A 28 -0.86 -2.84 -4.60
CA GLY A 28 -1.94 -3.60 -5.22
C GLY A 28 -2.19 -3.14 -6.66
N GLN A 29 -2.04 -4.05 -7.61
CA GLN A 29 -2.42 -3.78 -9.00
C GLN A 29 -3.95 -3.82 -9.18
N GLY A 30 -4.45 -3.13 -10.22
CA GLY A 30 -5.87 -3.10 -10.59
C GLY A 30 -6.55 -1.74 -10.40
N GLN A 31 -7.87 -1.73 -10.55
CA GLN A 31 -8.69 -0.53 -10.57
C GLN A 31 -9.63 -0.47 -9.37
N VAL A 32 -9.96 0.77 -8.97
CA VAL A 32 -11.01 1.09 -8.01
C VAL A 32 -12.18 1.70 -8.77
N LEU A 33 -13.37 1.12 -8.62
CA LEU A 33 -14.61 1.70 -9.12
C LEU A 33 -15.18 2.66 -8.08
N HIS A 34 -15.19 3.94 -8.40
CA HIS A 34 -15.77 4.98 -7.58
C HIS A 34 -17.20 5.26 -8.04
N VAL A 35 -18.18 5.02 -7.18
CA VAL A 35 -19.61 5.18 -7.46
C VAL A 35 -20.20 6.21 -6.52
N ARG A 36 -20.62 7.36 -7.06
CA ARG A 36 -21.36 8.37 -6.31
C ARG A 36 -22.86 8.16 -6.48
N ARG A 37 -23.59 7.93 -5.39
CA ARG A 37 -25.06 7.96 -5.36
C ARG A 37 -25.55 9.42 -5.34
N LEU A 38 -26.43 9.75 -6.26
CA LEU A 38 -27.06 11.07 -6.37
C LEU A 38 -28.39 11.07 -5.63
N SER A 39 -28.85 12.25 -5.22
CA SER A 39 -30.14 12.44 -4.55
C SER A 39 -31.35 12.03 -5.40
N SER A 40 -31.18 11.96 -6.72
CA SER A 40 -32.20 11.50 -7.67
C SER A 40 -32.33 9.97 -7.76
N GLY A 41 -31.53 9.20 -7.00
CA GLY A 41 -31.46 7.74 -7.12
C GLY A 41 -30.56 7.26 -8.27
N LEU A 42 -29.98 8.18 -9.04
CA LEU A 42 -29.01 7.86 -10.10
C LEU A 42 -27.59 7.70 -9.55
N TYR A 43 -26.73 7.09 -10.34
CA TYR A 43 -25.32 6.90 -10.01
C TYR A 43 -24.42 7.60 -11.02
N ARG A 44 -23.24 8.03 -10.57
CA ARG A 44 -22.10 8.35 -11.44
C ARG A 44 -20.94 7.49 -11.03
N ALA A 45 -20.39 6.74 -11.97
CA ALA A 45 -19.29 5.83 -11.71
C ALA A 45 -18.08 6.14 -12.57
N VAL A 46 -16.88 6.06 -12.00
CA VAL A 46 -15.60 6.20 -12.71
C VAL A 46 -14.65 5.11 -12.25
N LYS A 47 -13.82 4.60 -13.16
CA LYS A 47 -12.73 3.70 -12.82
C LYS A 47 -11.47 4.51 -12.61
N CYS A 48 -10.72 4.21 -11.55
CA CYS A 48 -9.42 4.82 -11.29
C CYS A 48 -8.37 3.73 -11.12
N SER A 49 -7.16 3.96 -11.62
CA SER A 49 -6.04 3.09 -11.29
C SER A 49 -5.69 3.21 -9.80
N ARG A 50 -5.53 2.08 -9.12
CA ARG A 50 -5.27 2.04 -7.67
C ARG A 50 -3.91 2.65 -7.29
N GLY A 51 -2.91 2.55 -8.17
CA GLY A 51 -1.55 3.03 -7.92
C GLY A 51 -1.33 4.52 -8.25
N THR A 52 -2.00 5.05 -9.28
CA THR A 52 -1.78 6.43 -9.74
C THR A 52 -2.94 7.36 -9.43
N ALA A 53 -4.09 6.83 -8.96
CA ALA A 53 -5.36 7.54 -8.83
C ALA A 53 -5.84 8.21 -10.15
N ALA A 54 -5.23 7.86 -11.29
CA ALA A 54 -5.62 8.37 -12.59
C ALA A 54 -6.98 7.78 -13.00
N VAL A 55 -7.88 8.65 -13.46
CA VAL A 55 -9.16 8.23 -14.02
C VAL A 55 -8.91 7.49 -15.33
N CYS A 56 -9.45 6.27 -15.44
CA CYS A 56 -9.40 5.48 -16.66
C CYS A 56 -10.52 5.93 -17.59
N GLU A 57 -10.16 6.45 -18.76
CA GLU A 57 -11.12 6.80 -19.80
C GLU A 57 -11.52 5.56 -20.61
N SER A 58 -12.78 5.50 -21.05
CA SER A 58 -13.20 4.52 -22.05
C SER A 58 -12.59 4.84 -23.43
N GLU A 59 -12.65 3.88 -24.36
CA GLU A 59 -12.23 4.08 -25.76
C GLU A 59 -12.95 5.26 -26.44
N ALA A 60 -14.12 5.66 -25.93
CA ALA A 60 -14.89 6.82 -26.40
C ALA A 60 -14.51 8.15 -25.71
N GLY A 61 -13.47 8.18 -24.87
CA GLY A 61 -13.05 9.37 -24.10
C GLY A 61 -14.03 9.76 -22.97
N CYS A 62 -15.02 8.91 -22.66
CA CYS A 62 -15.93 9.13 -21.55
C CYS A 62 -15.41 8.41 -20.30
N PRO A 63 -15.16 9.10 -19.17
CA PRO A 63 -14.72 8.46 -17.93
C PRO A 63 -15.87 7.80 -17.16
N PHE A 64 -17.12 8.09 -17.54
CA PHE A 64 -18.29 7.63 -16.82
C PHE A 64 -18.73 6.25 -17.30
N LEU A 65 -18.92 5.35 -16.33
CA LEU A 65 -19.46 4.02 -16.55
C LEU A 65 -20.95 4.00 -16.24
N ASP A 66 -21.77 3.53 -17.19
CA ASP A 66 -23.19 3.26 -16.94
C ASP A 66 -23.32 1.94 -16.17
N LEU A 67 -23.91 2.04 -14.97
CA LEU A 67 -24.11 0.91 -14.07
C LEU A 67 -25.57 0.41 -14.04
N SER A 68 -26.45 0.95 -14.89
CA SER A 68 -27.89 0.66 -14.85
C SER A 68 -28.21 -0.83 -14.95
N GLN A 69 -27.44 -1.59 -15.74
CA GLN A 69 -27.61 -3.05 -15.88
C GLN A 69 -27.22 -3.87 -14.64
N TYR A 70 -26.55 -3.25 -13.66
CA TYR A 70 -26.10 -3.87 -12.41
C TYR A 70 -26.99 -3.50 -11.23
N MET A 71 -28.08 -2.76 -11.45
CA MET A 71 -29.02 -2.37 -10.42
C MET A 71 -30.01 -3.50 -10.12
N GLU A 72 -30.19 -3.80 -8.84
CA GLU A 72 -31.21 -4.70 -8.29
C GLU A 72 -32.08 -3.90 -7.31
N GLY A 73 -33.14 -3.27 -7.85
CA GLY A 73 -33.90 -2.27 -7.10
C GLY A 73 -33.08 -1.00 -6.87
N GLU A 74 -32.88 -0.61 -5.61
CA GLU A 74 -32.05 0.55 -5.22
C GLU A 74 -30.60 0.17 -4.89
N GLU A 75 -30.24 -1.11 -4.97
CA GLU A 75 -28.91 -1.59 -4.63
C GLU A 75 -28.11 -1.98 -5.87
N LEU A 76 -26.80 -1.78 -5.78
CA LEU A 76 -25.87 -2.13 -6.83
C LEU A 76 -25.38 -3.56 -6.59
N ASN A 77 -25.58 -4.47 -7.56
CA ASN A 77 -25.04 -5.83 -7.47
C ASN A 77 -23.52 -5.80 -7.71
N THR A 78 -22.78 -5.62 -6.62
CA THR A 78 -21.32 -5.57 -6.62
C THR A 78 -20.66 -6.88 -7.04
N GLU A 79 -21.28 -8.04 -6.74
CA GLU A 79 -20.77 -9.35 -7.15
C GLU A 79 -20.76 -9.50 -8.67
N ARG A 80 -21.85 -9.07 -9.32
CA ARG A 80 -21.95 -9.07 -10.78
C ARG A 80 -20.95 -8.12 -11.43
N ILE A 81 -20.71 -6.95 -10.82
CA ILE A 81 -19.68 -6.01 -11.30
C ILE A 81 -18.29 -6.65 -11.21
N PHE A 82 -17.94 -7.29 -10.09
CA PHE A 82 -16.66 -7.99 -9.99
C PHE A 82 -16.53 -9.14 -11.00
N ARG A 83 -17.61 -9.83 -11.32
CA ARG A 83 -17.57 -10.88 -12.35
C ARG A 83 -17.31 -10.32 -13.74
N ASP A 84 -17.96 -9.22 -14.09
CA ASP A 84 -17.90 -8.65 -15.44
C ASP A 84 -16.65 -7.76 -15.65
N PHE A 85 -16.09 -7.21 -14.57
CA PHE A 85 -14.87 -6.39 -14.57
C PHE A 85 -13.78 -7.02 -13.69
N TYR A 86 -12.95 -7.86 -14.31
CA TYR A 86 -11.87 -8.57 -13.62
C TYR A 86 -10.78 -7.65 -13.09
N ASP A 87 -10.58 -6.49 -13.72
CA ASP A 87 -9.58 -5.48 -13.37
C ASP A 87 -9.99 -4.64 -12.15
N ILE A 88 -11.26 -4.67 -11.75
CA ILE A 88 -11.77 -3.96 -10.58
C ILE A 88 -11.51 -4.81 -9.33
N MET A 89 -10.75 -4.24 -8.40
CA MET A 89 -10.33 -4.87 -7.14
C MET A 89 -11.10 -4.33 -5.94
N GLU A 90 -11.67 -3.14 -6.06
CA GLU A 90 -12.48 -2.49 -5.04
C GLU A 90 -13.59 -1.66 -5.69
N ILE A 91 -14.78 -1.69 -5.09
CA ILE A 91 -15.90 -0.82 -5.43
C ILE A 91 -16.18 0.07 -4.22
N ARG A 92 -16.06 1.39 -4.38
CA ARG A 92 -16.39 2.39 -3.37
C ARG A 92 -17.69 3.09 -3.75
N ILE A 93 -18.72 2.91 -2.96
CA ILE A 93 -20.03 3.54 -3.13
C ILE A 93 -20.18 4.62 -2.07
N TYR A 94 -20.57 5.83 -2.46
CA TYR A 94 -20.71 6.92 -1.51
C TYR A 94 -21.71 8.01 -1.90
N THR A 95 -22.25 8.68 -0.88
CA THR A 95 -23.00 9.94 -1.04
C THR A 95 -22.06 11.14 -0.92
N LEU A 96 -22.50 12.33 -1.35
CA LEU A 96 -21.70 13.55 -1.19
C LEU A 96 -21.50 13.89 0.30
N GLU A 97 -22.52 13.67 1.12
CA GLU A 97 -22.47 13.92 2.57
C GLU A 97 -21.51 12.95 3.27
N GLY A 98 -21.64 11.65 2.99
CA GLY A 98 -20.74 10.63 3.52
C GLY A 98 -19.29 10.88 3.12
N LEU A 99 -19.04 11.29 1.87
CA LEU A 99 -17.67 11.62 1.43
C LEU A 99 -17.10 12.84 2.18
N ARG A 100 -17.91 13.89 2.38
CA ARG A 100 -17.49 15.08 3.14
C ARG A 100 -17.17 14.74 4.59
N GLN A 101 -18.02 13.95 5.23
CA GLN A 101 -17.80 13.49 6.60
C GLN A 101 -16.55 12.62 6.69
N CYS A 102 -16.42 11.63 5.81
CA CYS A 102 -15.25 10.75 5.77
C CYS A 102 -13.95 11.56 5.56
N TYR A 103 -13.99 12.57 4.68
CA TYR A 103 -12.85 13.46 4.48
C TYR A 103 -12.52 14.23 5.77
N ALA A 104 -13.51 14.89 6.39
CA ALA A 104 -13.29 15.65 7.63
C ALA A 104 -12.69 14.78 8.76
N GLU A 105 -13.20 13.57 8.93
CA GLU A 105 -12.71 12.61 9.92
C GLU A 105 -11.29 12.13 9.60
N SER A 106 -10.98 11.84 8.33
CA SER A 106 -9.65 11.42 7.88
C SER A 106 -8.57 12.52 7.99
N GLN A 107 -8.98 13.78 8.23
CA GLN A 107 -8.11 14.94 8.36
C GLN A 107 -7.88 15.36 9.82
N LYS A 108 -8.39 14.60 10.80
CA LYS A 108 -8.18 14.92 12.22
C LYS A 108 -6.71 14.84 12.60
N ALA A 109 -6.24 15.84 13.35
CA ALA A 109 -4.85 15.96 13.79
C ALA A 109 -4.33 14.73 14.56
N GLU A 110 -5.21 13.98 15.21
CA GLU A 110 -4.86 12.74 15.91
C GLU A 110 -4.36 11.64 14.98
N LEU A 111 -4.86 11.57 13.73
CA LEU A 111 -4.40 10.58 12.74
C LEU A 111 -2.96 10.84 12.28
N TYR A 112 -2.57 12.12 12.20
CA TYR A 112 -1.23 12.55 11.82
C TYR A 112 -0.16 12.23 12.88
N ARG A 113 -0.57 11.81 14.08
CA ARG A 113 0.32 11.42 15.18
C ARG A 113 0.48 9.91 15.29
N LEU A 114 -0.22 9.15 14.44
CA LEU A 114 -0.16 7.70 14.43
C LEU A 114 0.93 7.22 13.47
N ASP A 115 1.43 6.03 13.75
CA ASP A 115 2.22 5.25 12.80
C ASP A 115 1.46 5.12 11.48
N ILE A 116 2.18 5.07 10.34
CA ILE A 116 1.58 5.05 9.01
C ILE A 116 0.56 3.90 8.86
N ASP A 117 0.84 2.71 9.37
CA ASP A 117 -0.12 1.59 9.27
C ASP A 117 -1.33 1.82 10.17
N GLU A 118 -1.12 2.32 11.39
CA GLU A 118 -2.22 2.63 12.31
C GLU A 118 -3.09 3.76 11.73
N ALA A 119 -2.48 4.77 11.11
CA ALA A 119 -3.16 5.87 10.44
C ALA A 119 -3.97 5.36 9.24
N ILE A 120 -3.36 4.58 8.34
CA ILE A 120 -4.06 4.06 7.16
C ILE A 120 -5.18 3.09 7.61
N SER A 121 -4.92 2.21 8.58
CA SER A 121 -5.93 1.31 9.17
C SER A 121 -7.12 2.08 9.74
N LYS A 122 -6.88 3.14 10.53
CA LYS A 122 -7.95 4.01 11.03
C LYS A 122 -8.68 4.75 9.92
N ILE A 123 -7.98 5.25 8.91
CA ILE A 123 -8.61 5.88 7.74
C ILE A 123 -9.56 4.90 7.05
N TYR A 124 -9.19 3.63 6.86
CA TYR A 124 -10.11 2.63 6.33
C TYR A 124 -11.24 2.27 7.28
N GLY A 125 -10.98 2.25 8.58
CA GLY A 125 -12.02 2.17 9.60
C GLY A 125 -13.05 3.28 9.43
N ILE A 126 -12.61 4.53 9.24
CA ILE A 126 -13.47 5.68 8.95
C ILE A 126 -14.29 5.43 7.67
N PHE A 127 -13.66 4.97 6.58
CA PHE A 127 -14.37 4.61 5.35
C PHE A 127 -15.46 3.55 5.55
N GLY A 128 -15.20 2.54 6.39
CA GLY A 128 -16.12 1.43 6.65
C GLY A 128 -17.30 1.78 7.58
N HIS A 129 -17.13 2.76 8.47
CA HIS A 129 -18.13 3.12 9.48
C HIS A 129 -18.85 4.46 9.21
N THR A 130 -18.39 5.24 8.23
CA THR A 130 -19.06 6.50 7.87
C THR A 130 -20.38 6.23 7.14
N ALA A 131 -21.47 6.79 7.65
CA ALA A 131 -22.78 6.66 7.03
C ALA A 131 -22.75 7.20 5.58
N GLY A 132 -23.35 6.45 4.66
CA GLY A 132 -23.33 6.78 3.24
C GLY A 132 -21.98 6.54 2.56
N MET A 133 -21.07 5.77 3.18
CA MET A 133 -19.89 5.19 2.56
C MET A 133 -20.01 3.66 2.57
N THR A 134 -19.54 3.01 1.52
CA THR A 134 -19.43 1.55 1.44
C THR A 134 -18.22 1.21 0.57
N ALA A 135 -17.38 0.29 1.04
CA ALA A 135 -16.26 -0.21 0.27
C ALA A 135 -16.34 -1.74 0.22
N VAL A 136 -16.60 -2.29 -0.96
CA VAL A 136 -16.61 -3.73 -1.22
C VAL A 136 -15.32 -4.09 -1.95
N ARG A 137 -14.68 -5.17 -1.52
CA ARG A 137 -13.41 -5.63 -2.07
C ARG A 137 -13.56 -7.03 -2.66
N ARG A 138 -12.79 -7.33 -3.69
CA ARG A 138 -12.69 -8.71 -4.19
C ARG A 138 -12.07 -9.58 -3.10
N LYS A 139 -12.63 -10.76 -2.83
CA LYS A 139 -12.20 -11.66 -1.74
C LYS A 139 -10.71 -12.02 -1.75
N GLU A 140 -10.09 -11.99 -2.93
CA GLU A 140 -8.67 -12.29 -3.14
C GLU A 140 -7.74 -11.10 -2.84
N THR A 141 -8.26 -9.88 -2.65
CA THR A 141 -7.41 -8.78 -2.18
C THR A 141 -7.16 -8.96 -0.70
N GLY A 142 -6.04 -9.63 -0.39
CA GLY A 142 -5.38 -9.52 0.89
C GLY A 142 -5.07 -8.07 1.28
N GLU A 143 -4.54 -7.95 2.48
CA GLU A 143 -4.21 -6.75 3.24
C GLU A 143 -3.63 -5.56 2.45
N ARG A 144 -3.86 -4.34 2.96
CA ARG A 144 -3.55 -3.08 2.25
C ARG A 144 -2.30 -2.37 2.73
N TRP A 145 -1.75 -2.75 3.88
CA TRP A 145 -0.72 -1.93 4.49
C TRP A 145 0.61 -2.30 3.84
N TYR A 146 1.28 -1.31 3.26
CA TYR A 146 2.61 -1.48 2.67
C TYR A 146 3.55 -2.16 3.66
N PHE A 147 3.47 -1.78 4.94
CA PHE A 147 4.27 -2.38 5.99
C PHE A 147 3.68 -3.66 6.58
N GLU A 148 2.38 -3.95 6.50
CA GLU A 148 1.84 -5.27 6.85
C GLU A 148 2.20 -6.32 5.80
N SER A 149 2.14 -5.98 4.52
CA SER A 149 2.63 -6.85 3.44
C SER A 149 4.13 -7.12 3.59
N LEU A 150 4.88 -6.07 3.94
CA LEU A 150 6.29 -6.19 4.28
C LEU A 150 6.47 -7.05 5.53
N ARG A 151 5.77 -6.79 6.64
CA ARG A 151 5.83 -7.59 7.88
C ARG A 151 5.47 -9.05 7.65
N ARG A 152 4.50 -9.35 6.79
CA ARG A 152 4.15 -10.72 6.41
C ARG A 152 5.28 -11.40 5.64
N LEU A 153 5.90 -10.69 4.68
CA LEU A 153 7.11 -11.15 4.00
C LEU A 153 8.24 -11.40 5.02
N LEU A 154 8.36 -10.51 6.00
CA LEU A 154 9.39 -10.53 7.02
C LEU A 154 9.11 -11.54 8.17
N GLY A 155 7.90 -12.11 8.21
CA GLY A 155 7.38 -12.90 9.33
C GLY A 155 7.00 -12.03 10.52
N ASP A 156 5.70 -11.99 10.87
CA ASP A 156 5.24 -11.24 12.04
C ASP A 156 5.91 -11.75 13.31
N LYS A 157 6.67 -10.87 13.96
CA LYS A 157 7.45 -11.20 15.16
C LYS A 157 7.25 -10.13 16.22
N ASP A 158 7.13 -10.59 17.47
CA ASP A 158 7.08 -9.73 18.64
C ASP A 158 8.46 -9.20 19.00
N GLY A 159 8.53 -7.97 19.51
CA GLY A 159 9.76 -7.35 20.00
C GLY A 159 10.38 -6.34 19.06
N ASP A 160 11.67 -6.05 19.31
CA ASP A 160 12.47 -5.14 18.50
C ASP A 160 13.23 -5.98 17.48
N HIS A 161 13.19 -5.57 16.21
CA HIS A 161 13.80 -6.28 15.08
C HIS A 161 14.46 -5.31 14.13
N VAL A 162 15.51 -5.76 13.46
CA VAL A 162 16.15 -5.01 12.38
C VAL A 162 16.19 -5.89 11.17
N TYR A 163 15.63 -5.39 10.07
CA TYR A 163 15.61 -6.10 8.80
C TYR A 163 16.56 -5.44 7.82
N LEU A 164 17.30 -6.26 7.07
CA LEU A 164 18.09 -5.84 5.92
C LEU A 164 17.49 -6.47 4.66
N LEU A 165 16.80 -5.65 3.87
CA LEU A 165 16.43 -5.98 2.50
C LEU A 165 17.65 -5.75 1.62
N TRP A 166 18.07 -6.78 0.88
CA TRP A 166 19.21 -6.74 -0.02
C TRP A 166 18.82 -7.34 -1.37
N ILE A 167 18.47 -6.47 -2.31
CA ILE A 167 18.00 -6.86 -3.64
C ILE A 167 19.13 -6.62 -4.64
N THR A 168 19.49 -7.67 -5.37
CA THR A 168 20.49 -7.62 -6.43
C THR A 168 19.82 -7.70 -7.81
N ASP A 169 20.43 -7.10 -8.82
CA ASP A 169 20.11 -7.35 -10.22
C ASP A 169 21.38 -7.81 -10.92
N ASN A 170 21.38 -9.05 -11.42
CA ASN A 170 22.55 -9.68 -12.01
C ASN A 170 23.77 -9.63 -11.06
N ARG A 171 23.55 -9.95 -9.77
CA ARG A 171 24.56 -9.92 -8.68
C ARG A 171 25.11 -8.53 -8.31
N THR A 172 24.60 -7.47 -8.93
CA THR A 172 24.95 -6.10 -8.53
C THR A 172 23.90 -5.61 -7.56
N LEU A 173 24.30 -4.92 -6.48
CA LEU A 173 23.34 -4.32 -5.56
C LEU A 173 22.43 -3.34 -6.32
N TYR A 174 21.14 -3.66 -6.37
CA TYR A 174 20.09 -2.86 -7.00
C TYR A 174 19.40 -1.97 -5.97
N PHE A 175 19.07 -2.54 -4.82
CA PHE A 175 18.41 -1.85 -3.74
C PHE A 175 18.78 -2.47 -2.40
N ASN A 176 18.98 -1.63 -1.40
CA ASN A 176 18.97 -2.08 -0.02
C ASN A 176 18.11 -1.17 0.85
N CYS A 177 17.58 -1.75 1.92
CA CYS A 177 16.85 -1.01 2.92
C CYS A 177 17.02 -1.67 4.28
N ILE A 178 17.29 -0.84 5.29
CA ILE A 178 17.36 -1.22 6.69
C ILE A 178 16.07 -0.73 7.35
N LEU A 179 15.29 -1.65 7.89
CA LEU A 179 14.05 -1.35 8.59
C LEU A 179 14.24 -1.61 10.09
N GLU A 180 13.95 -0.60 10.89
CA GLU A 180 13.99 -0.70 12.35
C GLU A 180 12.56 -0.88 12.88
N MET A 181 12.28 -2.04 13.45
CA MET A 181 11.04 -2.31 14.15
C MET A 181 11.27 -2.24 15.66
N LYS A 182 10.39 -1.54 16.37
CA LYS A 182 10.35 -1.55 17.84
C LYS A 182 8.95 -1.87 18.32
N ARG A 183 8.83 -2.91 19.16
CA ARG A 183 7.55 -3.41 19.68
C ARG A 183 6.51 -3.59 18.56
N GLY A 184 6.93 -4.17 17.44
CA GLY A 184 6.08 -4.40 16.28
C GLY A 184 5.66 -3.14 15.51
N ARG A 185 6.32 -1.99 15.68
CA ARG A 185 6.09 -0.76 14.91
C ARG A 185 7.34 -0.38 14.13
N LEU A 186 7.18 0.14 12.91
CA LEU A 186 8.29 0.65 12.15
C LEU A 186 8.68 2.04 12.66
N VAL A 187 9.91 2.17 13.13
CA VAL A 187 10.41 3.43 13.70
C VAL A 187 11.56 4.04 12.88
N GLY A 188 12.15 3.28 11.96
CA GLY A 188 13.27 3.73 11.17
C GLY A 188 13.33 3.06 9.79
N ILE A 189 13.63 3.87 8.77
CA ILE A 189 13.96 3.44 7.42
C ILE A 189 15.29 4.10 7.06
N SER A 190 16.28 3.30 6.73
CA SER A 190 17.57 3.79 6.23
C SER A 190 18.16 2.86 5.18
N THR A 191 19.33 3.19 4.65
CA THR A 191 20.09 2.31 3.75
C THR A 191 21.51 2.12 4.29
N SER A 192 22.26 1.23 3.65
CA SER A 192 23.68 1.01 3.89
C SER A 192 24.55 2.25 3.62
N ASP A 193 24.05 3.27 2.92
CA ASP A 193 24.81 4.49 2.61
C ASP A 193 25.24 5.24 3.87
N ARG A 194 24.48 5.08 4.97
CA ARG A 194 24.83 5.60 6.29
C ARG A 194 26.18 5.09 6.82
N TYR A 195 26.69 4.01 6.25
CA TYR A 195 27.98 3.43 6.56
C TYR A 195 29.10 3.89 5.63
N GLY A 196 28.94 5.05 4.98
CA GLY A 196 29.99 5.68 4.19
C GLY A 196 30.18 5.07 2.79
N GLY A 197 29.11 4.57 2.19
CA GLY A 197 29.13 3.99 0.83
C GLY A 197 29.70 2.57 0.75
N GLU A 198 29.79 1.86 1.88
CA GLU A 198 30.11 0.43 1.88
C GLU A 198 29.01 -0.36 1.14
N ARG A 199 29.43 -1.31 0.30
CA ARG A 199 28.54 -2.11 -0.58
C ARG A 199 28.76 -3.61 -0.44
N ASP A 200 29.72 -4.02 0.39
CA ASP A 200 29.94 -5.41 0.74
C ASP A 200 28.88 -5.88 1.74
N TYR A 201 28.11 -6.89 1.33
CA TYR A 201 27.00 -7.43 2.09
C TYR A 201 27.41 -7.87 3.51
N ASP A 202 28.49 -8.64 3.66
CA ASP A 202 28.91 -9.20 4.94
C ASP A 202 29.37 -8.10 5.91
N LYS A 203 30.06 -7.08 5.39
CA LYS A 203 30.45 -5.92 6.19
C LYS A 203 29.26 -5.09 6.63
N ILE A 204 28.30 -4.82 5.75
CA ILE A 204 27.08 -4.09 6.09
C ILE A 204 26.31 -4.84 7.18
N GLN A 205 26.15 -6.16 7.04
CA GLN A 205 25.53 -6.98 8.06
C GLN A 205 26.27 -6.85 9.41
N GLY A 206 27.60 -6.94 9.42
CA GLY A 206 28.40 -6.79 10.63
C GLY A 206 28.32 -5.38 11.27
N LEU A 207 28.15 -4.33 10.46
CA LEU A 207 27.97 -2.96 10.95
C LEU A 207 26.60 -2.77 11.61
N ILE A 208 25.54 -3.31 11.01
CA ILE A 208 24.19 -3.34 11.60
C ILE A 208 24.21 -4.13 12.90
N GLU A 209 24.88 -5.30 12.92
CA GLU A 209 25.04 -6.12 14.13
C GLU A 209 25.65 -5.35 15.29
N LYS A 210 26.70 -4.57 15.00
CA LYS A 210 27.38 -3.74 15.99
C LYS A 210 26.51 -2.58 16.47
N GLU A 211 25.78 -1.93 15.57
CA GLU A 211 24.96 -0.78 15.88
C GLU A 211 23.77 -1.14 16.78
N TYR A 212 22.99 -2.14 16.37
CA TYR A 212 21.76 -2.54 17.07
C TYR A 212 21.99 -3.61 18.14
N ARG A 213 23.22 -4.13 18.24
CA ARG A 213 23.61 -5.21 19.17
C ARG A 213 22.78 -6.47 18.98
N MET A 214 22.36 -6.72 17.74
CA MET A 214 21.56 -7.88 17.37
C MET A 214 21.80 -8.25 15.90
N LYS A 215 21.65 -9.53 15.58
CA LYS A 215 21.73 -9.99 14.20
C LYS A 215 20.54 -9.49 13.39
N PRO A 216 20.75 -8.74 12.29
CA PRO A 216 19.64 -8.35 11.44
C PRO A 216 19.08 -9.58 10.73
N GLU A 217 17.80 -9.53 10.50
CA GLU A 217 17.11 -10.49 9.65
C GLU A 217 17.28 -10.06 8.20
N VAL A 218 17.87 -10.94 7.40
CA VAL A 218 18.26 -10.59 6.04
C VAL A 218 17.33 -11.23 5.03
N PHE A 219 16.83 -10.40 4.12
CA PHE A 219 16.09 -10.79 2.93
C PHE A 219 16.97 -10.49 1.72
N CYS A 220 17.72 -11.48 1.27
CA CYS A 220 18.59 -11.40 0.10
C CYS A 220 17.91 -12.11 -1.08
N MET A 221 17.68 -11.40 -2.18
CA MET A 221 17.05 -11.96 -3.38
C MET A 221 17.43 -11.21 -4.65
N GLU A 222 17.33 -11.87 -5.80
CA GLU A 222 17.47 -11.21 -7.11
C GLU A 222 16.18 -10.46 -7.48
N LEU A 223 16.30 -9.38 -8.25
CA LEU A 223 15.18 -8.54 -8.69
C LEU A 223 14.14 -9.35 -9.47
N SER A 224 14.57 -10.35 -10.24
CA SER A 224 13.67 -11.28 -10.94
C SER A 224 12.87 -12.18 -9.99
N GLU A 225 13.47 -12.58 -8.87
CA GLU A 225 12.82 -13.40 -7.85
C GLU A 225 11.81 -12.56 -7.06
N TYR A 226 12.20 -11.32 -6.69
CA TYR A 226 11.29 -10.34 -6.12
C TYR A 226 10.03 -10.19 -6.98
N ARG A 227 10.22 -9.92 -8.29
CA ARG A 227 9.15 -9.80 -9.29
C ARG A 227 8.29 -11.05 -9.50
N THR A 228 8.78 -12.22 -9.11
CA THR A 228 8.04 -13.49 -9.23
C THR A 228 7.25 -13.78 -7.96
N ASN A 229 7.82 -13.51 -6.79
CA ASN A 229 7.10 -13.54 -5.52
C ASN A 229 5.92 -12.55 -5.53
N GLU A 230 6.03 -11.42 -6.24
CA GLU A 230 4.90 -10.52 -6.56
C GLU A 230 3.69 -11.23 -7.19
N ARG A 231 3.85 -12.35 -7.89
CA ARG A 231 2.69 -13.08 -8.44
C ARG A 231 2.08 -14.01 -7.42
N ILE A 232 2.89 -14.59 -6.53
CA ILE A 232 2.45 -15.62 -5.57
C ILE A 232 1.78 -15.01 -4.33
N PHE A 233 2.21 -13.82 -3.89
CA PHE A 233 1.57 -13.16 -2.74
C PHE A 233 0.18 -12.59 -3.04
N TRP A 234 -0.23 -12.58 -4.32
CA TRP A 234 -1.49 -11.99 -4.82
C TRP A 234 -2.41 -13.02 -5.52
N PHE A 235 -2.07 -14.31 -5.52
CA PHE A 235 -2.98 -15.44 -5.77
C PHE A 235 -3.32 -16.10 -4.43
#